data_AF-A0A3D3UV75-F1
#
_entry.id   AF-A0A3D3UV75-F1
#
_cell.length_a   1.000
_cell.length_b   1.000
_cell.length_c   1.000
_cell.angle_alpha   90.00
_cell.angle_beta   90.00
_cell.angle_gamma   90.00
#
_symmetry.space_group_name_H-M   'P 1'
#
loop_
_entity.id
_entity.type
_entity.pdbx_description
1 polymer ?
#
loop_
_entity_poly.entity_id
_entity_poly.type
_entity_poly.pdbx_seq_one_letter_code
_entity_poly.pdbx_strand_id
1 'polypeptide(L)'
;MVAASGFSGRLELKSSCLKAVDAFIKSAIDDNNDLSASINSEGRLSRRVYSLDCTREGLHALLDDLNNIWTELDSATLFVNTETFGTQTVVDAVTTRQIAEIAGQDSPERRIELAKDFAVLNNMAEHLPDKEIRAAIETGDSSLTQQWRILKPVLTSNQKAVKKPAEPSQEKQTVRLTITLDW
;
A
#
# COMPACT_ATOMS: atom_id res chain seq x y z
N MET A 1 8.03 -20.35 -20.93
CA MET A 1 8.15 -18.88 -20.76
C MET A 1 6.81 -18.41 -20.21
N VAL A 2 6.70 -18.24 -18.90
CA VAL A 2 5.47 -17.73 -18.27
C VAL A 2 5.52 -16.22 -18.44
N ALA A 3 4.49 -15.63 -19.05
CA ALA A 3 4.39 -14.18 -19.19
C ALA A 3 4.44 -13.57 -17.78
N ALA A 4 5.28 -12.55 -17.57
CA ALA A 4 5.32 -11.83 -16.31
C ALA A 4 3.91 -11.28 -16.05
N SER A 5 3.22 -11.83 -15.05
CA SER A 5 1.89 -11.37 -14.71
C SER A 5 2.00 -10.00 -14.07
N GLY A 6 1.30 -9.03 -14.67
CA GLY A 6 1.20 -7.69 -14.12
C GLY A 6 0.62 -7.72 -12.69
N PHE A 7 0.71 -6.60 -11.98
CA PHE A 7 0.19 -6.53 -10.62
C PHE A 7 -1.32 -6.79 -10.58
N SER A 8 -1.76 -7.57 -9.59
CA SER A 8 -3.18 -7.71 -9.29
C SER A 8 -3.40 -7.72 -7.77
N GLY A 9 -4.37 -6.93 -7.30
CA GLY A 9 -4.69 -6.87 -5.89
C GLY A 9 -5.99 -6.14 -5.57
N ARG A 10 -6.35 -6.14 -4.29
CA ARG A 10 -7.48 -5.41 -3.73
C ARG A 10 -6.99 -4.51 -2.61
N LEU A 11 -7.33 -3.23 -2.67
CA LEU A 11 -7.10 -2.24 -1.63
C LEU A 11 -8.41 -2.00 -0.90
N GLU A 12 -8.46 -2.30 0.40
CA GLU A 12 -9.61 -2.03 1.25
C GLU A 12 -9.31 -0.80 2.12
N LEU A 13 -10.15 0.21 1.99
CA LEU A 13 -10.07 1.48 2.69
C LEU A 13 -11.28 1.60 3.60
N LYS A 14 -11.05 1.99 4.86
CA LYS A 14 -12.14 2.36 5.79
C LYS A 14 -12.07 3.85 6.10
N SER A 15 -13.21 4.50 6.10
CA SER A 15 -13.32 5.89 6.53
C SER A 15 -14.73 6.22 7.01
N SER A 16 -14.79 6.83 8.19
CA SER A 16 -15.98 7.50 8.73
C SER A 16 -16.50 8.63 7.83
N CYS A 17 -15.67 9.14 6.91
CA CYS A 17 -15.99 10.20 5.95
C CYS A 17 -16.30 9.68 4.53
N LEU A 18 -17.03 8.56 4.42
CA LEU A 18 -17.25 7.80 3.18
C LEU A 18 -17.63 8.66 1.95
N LYS A 19 -18.51 9.66 2.09
CA LYS A 19 -18.92 10.51 0.96
C LYS A 19 -17.78 11.38 0.41
N ALA A 20 -16.94 11.93 1.29
CA ALA A 20 -15.84 12.79 0.89
C ALA A 20 -14.74 11.95 0.21
N VAL A 21 -14.42 10.79 0.79
CA VAL A 21 -13.45 9.85 0.22
C VAL A 21 -13.95 9.26 -1.11
N ASP A 22 -15.24 8.88 -1.22
CA ASP A 22 -15.85 8.41 -2.48
C ASP A 22 -15.77 9.46 -3.59
N ALA A 23 -16.05 10.72 -3.27
CA ALA A 23 -15.94 11.83 -4.23
C ALA A 23 -14.49 12.10 -4.63
N PHE A 24 -13.55 12.03 -3.69
CA PHE A 24 -12.12 12.20 -3.97
C PHE A 24 -11.58 11.09 -4.87
N ILE A 25 -11.87 9.83 -4.56
CA ILE A 25 -11.45 8.68 -5.37
C ILE A 25 -12.00 8.80 -6.79
N LYS A 26 -13.28 9.21 -6.95
CA LYS A 26 -13.88 9.45 -8.27
C LYS A 26 -13.14 10.53 -9.04
N SER A 27 -12.89 11.69 -8.42
CA SER A 27 -12.13 12.77 -9.06
C SER A 27 -10.74 12.30 -9.48
N ALA A 28 -10.00 11.66 -8.56
CA ALA A 28 -8.66 11.14 -8.86
C ALA A 28 -8.68 10.13 -10.01
N ILE A 29 -9.72 9.29 -10.11
CA ILE A 29 -9.85 8.38 -11.25
C ILE A 29 -10.13 9.15 -12.55
N ASP A 30 -11.06 10.09 -12.53
CA ASP A 30 -11.49 10.86 -13.69
C ASP A 30 -10.38 11.79 -14.24
N ASP A 31 -9.52 12.31 -13.35
CA ASP A 31 -8.40 13.19 -13.68
C ASP A 31 -7.21 12.44 -14.34
N ASN A 32 -7.19 11.10 -14.23
CA ASN A 32 -6.11 10.26 -14.74
C ASN A 32 -6.53 9.50 -16.03
N ASN A 33 -6.14 10.05 -17.19
CA ASN A 33 -6.50 9.53 -18.52
C ASN A 33 -6.01 8.10 -18.83
N ASP A 34 -5.03 7.59 -18.09
CA ASP A 34 -4.46 6.23 -18.26
C ASP A 34 -5.17 5.17 -17.40
N LEU A 35 -6.22 5.55 -16.66
CA LEU A 35 -7.05 4.64 -15.87
C LEU A 35 -8.32 4.26 -16.64
N SER A 36 -8.54 2.95 -16.81
CA SER A 36 -9.85 2.42 -17.17
C SER A 36 -10.54 1.90 -15.93
N ALA A 37 -11.53 2.65 -15.44
CA ALA A 37 -12.28 2.30 -14.24
C ALA A 37 -13.69 1.80 -14.57
N SER A 38 -14.11 0.72 -13.93
CA SER A 38 -15.52 0.37 -13.80
C SER A 38 -15.95 0.57 -12.35
N ILE A 39 -16.98 1.39 -12.15
CA ILE A 39 -17.49 1.72 -10.82
C ILE A 39 -18.74 0.89 -10.57
N ASN A 40 -18.67 0.00 -9.58
CA ASN A 40 -19.81 -0.75 -9.11
C ASN A 40 -20.22 -0.21 -7.73
N SER A 41 -21.35 0.49 -7.69
CA SER A 41 -22.02 0.77 -6.42
C SER A 41 -22.82 -0.46 -6.01
N GLU A 42 -22.25 -1.30 -5.12
CA GLU A 42 -23.03 -2.34 -4.47
C GLU A 42 -24.17 -1.66 -3.68
N GLY A 43 -25.42 -2.11 -3.89
CA GLY A 43 -26.65 -1.42 -3.47
C GLY A 43 -26.87 -1.23 -1.96
N ARG A 44 -25.87 -1.51 -1.11
CA ARG A 44 -25.85 -1.09 0.29
C ARG A 44 -25.07 0.21 0.37
N LEU A 45 -25.73 1.27 0.85
CA LEU A 45 -25.23 2.65 0.94
C LEU A 45 -23.89 2.83 1.70
N SER A 46 -23.29 1.76 2.23
CA SER A 46 -22.08 1.74 3.03
C SER A 46 -20.82 1.21 2.31
N ARG A 47 -20.92 0.74 1.05
CA ARG A 47 -19.78 0.17 0.31
C ARG A 47 -19.67 0.73 -1.10
N ARG A 48 -18.43 0.99 -1.53
CA ARG A 48 -18.09 1.42 -2.90
C ARG A 48 -16.97 0.56 -3.44
N VAL A 49 -17.13 0.06 -4.67
CA VAL A 49 -16.13 -0.79 -5.32
C VAL A 49 -15.73 -0.17 -6.65
N TYR A 50 -14.44 0.07 -6.81
CA TYR A 50 -13.82 0.57 -8.04
C TYR A 50 -12.91 -0.53 -8.58
N SER A 51 -13.15 -0.97 -9.79
CA SER A 51 -12.28 -1.92 -10.48
C SER A 51 -11.49 -1.17 -11.54
N LEU A 52 -10.18 -1.13 -11.38
CA LEU A 52 -9.25 -0.36 -12.18
C LEU A 52 -8.35 -1.28 -13.00
N ASP A 53 -8.27 -1.02 -14.30
CA ASP A 53 -7.25 -1.53 -15.20
C ASP A 53 -6.40 -0.35 -15.67
N CYS A 54 -5.09 -0.39 -15.43
CA CYS A 54 -4.20 0.73 -15.71
C CYS A 54 -2.75 0.31 -16.01
N THR A 55 -1.91 1.27 -16.38
CA THR A 55 -0.45 1.08 -16.40
C THR A 55 0.15 1.32 -15.01
N ARG A 56 1.43 1.01 -14.85
CA ARG A 56 2.17 1.28 -13.60
C ARG A 56 2.24 2.77 -13.31
N GLU A 57 2.37 3.60 -14.34
CA GLU A 57 2.39 5.06 -14.24
C GLU A 57 1.02 5.60 -13.81
N GLY A 58 -0.07 5.08 -14.39
CA GLY A 58 -1.43 5.43 -13.98
C GLY A 58 -1.72 5.06 -12.53
N LEU A 59 -1.24 3.88 -12.07
CA LEU A 59 -1.31 3.52 -10.66
C LEU A 59 -0.52 4.50 -9.78
N HIS A 60 0.70 4.88 -10.17
CA HIS A 60 1.52 5.79 -9.38
C HIS A 60 0.85 7.16 -9.23
N ALA A 61 0.31 7.71 -10.33
CA ALA A 61 -0.42 8.98 -10.31
C ALA A 61 -1.65 8.90 -9.38
N LEU A 62 -2.44 7.83 -9.48
CA LEU A 62 -3.56 7.61 -8.56
C LEU A 62 -3.11 7.53 -7.09
N LEU A 63 -2.01 6.82 -6.81
CA LEU A 63 -1.49 6.69 -5.45
C LEU A 63 -0.96 8.02 -4.89
N ASP A 64 -0.37 8.86 -5.73
CA ASP A 64 0.04 10.22 -5.37
C ASP A 64 -1.19 11.08 -5.02
N ASP A 65 -2.26 10.99 -5.80
CA ASP A 65 -3.51 11.69 -5.51
C ASP A 65 -4.12 11.21 -4.19
N LEU A 66 -4.26 9.88 -4.01
CA LEU A 66 -4.81 9.29 -2.80
C LEU A 66 -3.99 9.61 -1.55
N ASN A 67 -2.68 9.84 -1.69
CA ASN A 67 -1.82 10.22 -0.58
C ASN A 67 -2.30 11.50 0.12
N ASN A 68 -2.99 12.40 -0.60
CA ASN A 68 -3.52 13.65 -0.04
C ASN A 68 -4.64 13.45 0.99
N ILE A 69 -5.31 12.30 0.96
CA ILE A 69 -6.41 11.97 1.89
C ILE A 69 -6.07 10.79 2.81
N TRP A 70 -4.85 10.24 2.73
CA TRP A 70 -4.50 9.00 3.40
C TRP A 70 -4.61 9.07 4.93
N THR A 71 -4.40 10.26 5.51
CA THR A 71 -4.55 10.52 6.95
C THR A 71 -5.99 10.56 7.43
N GLU A 72 -6.96 10.72 6.53
CA GLU A 72 -8.40 10.75 6.81
C GLU A 72 -9.04 9.34 6.76
N LEU A 73 -8.22 8.32 6.49
CA LEU A 73 -8.62 6.92 6.48
C LEU A 73 -8.44 6.32 7.87
N ASP A 74 -9.45 5.58 8.32
CA ASP A 74 -9.38 4.83 9.58
C ASP A 74 -8.47 3.61 9.44
N SER A 75 -8.42 3.01 8.25
CA SER A 75 -7.50 1.92 7.92
C SER A 75 -7.32 1.74 6.41
N ALA A 76 -6.16 1.23 6.01
CA ALA A 76 -5.89 0.78 4.65
C ALA A 76 -5.21 -0.60 4.68
N THR A 77 -5.79 -1.57 3.97
CA THR A 77 -5.27 -2.94 3.86
C THR A 77 -5.13 -3.33 2.39
N LEU A 78 -3.95 -3.80 2.00
CA LEU A 78 -3.69 -4.32 0.65
C LEU A 78 -3.70 -5.85 0.64
N PHE A 79 -4.50 -6.43 -0.23
CA PHE A 79 -4.52 -7.84 -0.55
C PHE A 79 -3.85 -8.06 -1.90
N VAL A 80 -2.63 -8.61 -1.88
CA VAL A 80 -1.87 -8.92 -3.09
C VAL A 80 -2.22 -10.33 -3.55
N ASN A 81 -2.71 -10.48 -4.79
CA ASN A 81 -3.02 -11.79 -5.34
C ASN A 81 -1.73 -12.58 -5.60
N THR A 82 -1.74 -13.85 -5.20
CA THR A 82 -0.67 -14.79 -5.57
C THR A 82 -1.07 -15.57 -6.82
N GLU A 83 -0.14 -16.32 -7.39
CA GLU A 83 -0.43 -17.23 -8.51
C GLU A 83 -1.38 -18.38 -8.11
N THR A 84 -1.43 -18.70 -6.82
CA THR A 84 -2.34 -19.72 -6.31
C THR A 84 -3.72 -19.11 -6.09
N PHE A 85 -4.71 -19.61 -6.81
CA PHE A 85 -6.09 -19.15 -6.70
C PHE A 85 -6.58 -19.18 -5.25
N GLY A 86 -7.22 -18.10 -4.81
CA GLY A 86 -7.73 -17.95 -3.44
C GLY A 86 -6.67 -17.65 -2.38
N THR A 87 -5.39 -17.60 -2.72
CA THR A 87 -4.33 -17.21 -1.79
C THR A 87 -3.92 -15.76 -2.02
N GLN A 88 -3.98 -14.95 -0.96
CA GLN A 88 -3.60 -13.54 -0.96
C GLN A 88 -2.56 -13.28 0.13
N THR A 89 -1.62 -12.37 -0.14
CA THR A 89 -0.77 -11.79 0.92
C THR A 89 -1.44 -10.51 1.40
N VAL A 90 -1.68 -10.41 2.71
CA VAL A 90 -2.35 -9.27 3.33
C VAL A 90 -1.31 -8.35 3.93
N VAL A 91 -1.41 -7.06 3.64
CA VAL A 91 -0.56 -5.99 4.18
C VAL A 91 -1.47 -4.97 4.85
N ASP A 92 -1.58 -5.07 6.18
CA ASP A 92 -2.33 -4.11 6.99
C ASP A 92 -1.56 -2.81 7.18
N ALA A 93 -2.28 -1.71 7.45
CA ALA A 93 -1.73 -0.36 7.61
C ALA A 93 -0.80 0.05 6.46
N VAL A 94 -1.17 -0.30 5.24
CA VAL A 94 -0.34 -0.06 4.05
C VAL A 94 -0.27 1.43 3.72
N THR A 95 0.88 1.89 3.22
CA THR A 95 1.05 3.24 2.67
C THR A 95 0.98 3.24 1.15
N THR A 96 0.61 4.37 0.54
CA THR A 96 0.63 4.58 -0.92
C THR A 96 1.98 4.20 -1.54
N ARG A 97 3.07 4.58 -0.87
CA ARG A 97 4.44 4.22 -1.26
C ARG A 97 4.67 2.71 -1.25
N GLN A 98 4.24 2.00 -0.21
CA GLN A 98 4.37 0.54 -0.14
C GLN A 98 3.58 -0.13 -1.27
N ILE A 99 2.39 0.36 -1.61
CA ILE A 99 1.60 -0.15 -2.75
C ILE A 99 2.37 0.05 -4.05
N ALA A 100 2.93 1.24 -4.28
CA ALA A 100 3.71 1.53 -5.48
C ALA A 100 4.97 0.64 -5.58
N GLU A 101 5.68 0.44 -4.48
CA GLU A 101 6.88 -0.42 -4.43
C GLU A 101 6.53 -1.90 -4.70
N ILE A 102 5.42 -2.40 -4.15
CA ILE A 102 4.92 -3.77 -4.42
C ILE A 102 4.50 -3.90 -5.89
N ALA A 103 3.66 -2.99 -6.39
CA ALA A 103 3.16 -3.05 -7.75
C ALA A 103 4.24 -2.82 -8.82
N GLY A 104 5.31 -2.12 -8.45
CA GLY A 104 6.48 -1.89 -9.29
C GLY A 104 7.40 -3.11 -9.45
N GLN A 105 7.21 -4.18 -8.68
CA GLN A 105 8.04 -5.39 -8.83
C GLN A 105 7.72 -6.15 -10.11
N ASP A 106 8.77 -6.45 -10.89
CA ASP A 106 8.65 -7.15 -12.17
C ASP A 106 8.41 -8.66 -12.02
N SER A 107 8.85 -9.28 -10.92
CA SER A 107 8.60 -10.69 -10.65
C SER A 107 7.49 -10.89 -9.59
N PRO A 108 6.56 -11.85 -9.83
CA PRO A 108 5.56 -12.22 -8.84
C PRO A 108 6.17 -12.64 -7.50
N GLU A 109 7.28 -13.40 -7.52
CA GLU A 109 7.93 -13.88 -6.30
C GLU A 109 8.44 -12.72 -5.45
N ARG A 110 9.10 -11.73 -6.08
CA ARG A 110 9.65 -10.57 -5.37
C ARG A 110 8.55 -9.66 -4.85
N ARG A 111 7.45 -9.53 -5.60
CA ARG A 111 6.24 -8.82 -5.18
C ARG A 111 5.65 -9.41 -3.89
N ILE A 112 5.52 -10.74 -3.84
CA ILE A 112 4.98 -11.44 -2.67
C ILE A 112 5.93 -11.38 -1.48
N GLU A 113 7.24 -11.53 -1.70
CA GLU A 113 8.26 -11.39 -0.66
C GLU A 113 8.21 -9.99 -0.03
N LEU A 114 8.22 -8.94 -0.86
CA LEU A 114 8.17 -7.56 -0.40
C LEU A 114 6.86 -7.24 0.34
N ALA A 115 5.73 -7.76 -0.14
CA ALA A 115 4.45 -7.61 0.55
C ALA A 115 4.47 -8.25 1.95
N LYS A 116 5.07 -9.44 2.10
CA LYS A 116 5.25 -10.10 3.41
C LYS A 116 6.16 -9.30 4.33
N ASP A 117 7.26 -8.77 3.81
CA ASP A 117 8.19 -7.94 4.59
C ASP A 117 7.48 -6.71 5.13
N PHE A 118 6.68 -6.01 4.29
CA PHE A 118 5.88 -4.88 4.75
C PHE A 118 4.80 -5.27 5.74
N ALA A 119 4.13 -6.41 5.57
CA ALA A 119 3.13 -6.88 6.53
C ALA A 119 3.76 -7.09 7.93
N VAL A 120 4.96 -7.68 7.99
CA VAL A 120 5.71 -7.84 9.25
C VAL A 120 6.08 -6.48 9.84
N LEU A 121 6.64 -5.56 9.04
CA LEU A 121 7.04 -4.24 9.50
C LEU A 121 5.86 -3.41 10.02
N ASN A 122 4.73 -3.45 9.33
CA ASN A 122 3.53 -2.71 9.72
C ASN A 122 2.93 -3.29 11.01
N ASN A 123 2.91 -4.61 11.15
CA ASN A 123 2.50 -5.26 12.39
C ASN A 123 3.43 -4.89 13.55
N MET A 124 4.75 -4.90 13.35
CA MET A 124 5.68 -4.47 14.39
C MET A 124 5.44 -3.01 14.81
N ALA A 125 5.23 -2.11 13.85
CA ALA A 125 4.97 -0.69 14.12
C ALA A 125 3.68 -0.47 14.92
N GLU A 126 2.64 -1.26 14.68
CA GLU A 126 1.40 -1.23 15.47
C GLU A 126 1.62 -1.62 16.95
N HIS A 127 2.57 -2.53 17.20
CA HIS A 127 2.90 -3.03 18.54
C HIS A 127 4.07 -2.28 19.19
N LEU A 128 4.66 -1.29 18.51
CA LEU A 128 5.63 -0.40 19.15
C LEU A 128 4.86 0.54 20.08
N PRO A 129 5.30 0.69 21.34
CA PRO A 129 4.59 1.48 22.34
C PRO A 129 4.65 2.99 22.08
N ASP A 130 4.88 3.48 20.86
CA ASP A 130 4.99 4.92 20.55
C ASP A 130 3.74 5.71 20.95
N LYS A 131 2.54 5.10 20.84
CA LYS A 131 1.28 5.68 21.34
C LYS A 131 1.22 5.71 22.88
N GLU A 132 1.69 4.66 23.53
CA GLU A 132 1.71 4.56 25.00
C GLU A 132 2.81 5.43 25.62
N ILE A 133 3.94 5.60 24.93
CA ILE A 133 5.05 6.46 25.31
C ILE A 133 4.63 7.93 25.24
N ARG A 134 3.89 8.36 24.22
CA ARG A 134 3.34 9.74 24.19
C ARG A 134 2.39 10.00 25.36
N ALA A 135 1.50 9.06 25.68
CA ALA A 135 0.61 9.16 26.84
C ALA A 135 1.37 9.14 28.18
N ALA A 136 2.44 8.35 28.29
CA ALA A 136 3.28 8.25 29.49
C ALA A 136 4.17 9.50 29.70
N ILE A 137 4.67 10.11 28.62
CA ILE A 137 5.42 11.38 28.67
C ILE A 137 4.50 12.53 29.08
N GLU A 138 3.24 12.56 28.60
CA GLU A 138 2.24 13.56 28.99
C GLU A 138 1.79 13.41 30.46
N THR A 139 1.79 12.19 31.00
CA THR A 139 1.43 11.90 32.40
C THR A 139 2.60 12.00 33.38
N GLY A 140 3.83 12.25 32.89
CA GLY A 140 4.98 12.59 33.73
C GLY A 140 5.57 11.41 34.52
N ASP A 141 5.32 10.16 34.13
CA ASP A 141 5.87 9.00 34.82
C ASP A 141 7.32 8.74 34.37
N SER A 142 8.26 9.27 35.16
CA SER A 142 9.69 9.33 34.84
C SER A 142 10.41 7.97 34.88
N SER A 143 9.73 6.89 35.29
CA SER A 143 10.37 5.58 35.53
C SER A 143 10.76 4.81 34.25
N LEU A 144 10.14 5.09 33.09
CA LEU A 144 10.43 4.39 31.83
C LEU A 144 11.68 4.91 31.11
N THR A 145 12.15 6.11 31.44
CA THR A 145 13.29 6.74 30.76
C THR A 145 14.66 6.13 31.09
N GLN A 146 14.76 5.32 32.15
CA GLN A 146 16.03 4.72 32.57
C GLN A 146 16.32 3.35 31.93
N GLN A 147 15.32 2.67 31.37
CA GLN A 147 15.47 1.28 30.93
C GLN A 147 15.91 1.11 29.47
N TRP A 148 15.90 2.17 28.66
CA TRP A 148 16.23 2.10 27.23
C TRP A 148 17.61 2.69 26.89
N ARG A 149 18.61 2.35 27.71
CA ARG A 149 19.97 2.28 27.17
C ARG A 149 20.12 0.92 26.49
N ILE A 150 20.80 0.97 25.34
CA ILE A 150 21.38 -0.13 24.55
C ILE A 150 20.36 -0.74 23.55
N LEU A 151 20.57 -0.82 22.22
CA LEU A 151 21.78 -0.95 21.40
C LEU A 151 21.63 -0.13 20.09
N LYS A 152 22.63 0.71 19.77
CA LYS A 152 22.79 1.24 18.40
C LYS A 152 23.31 0.09 17.52
N PRO A 153 22.60 -0.35 16.47
CA PRO A 153 23.20 -1.23 15.50
C PRO A 153 24.28 -0.46 14.73
N VAL A 154 25.50 -0.98 14.77
CA VAL A 154 26.61 -0.53 13.94
C VAL A 154 26.40 -1.11 12.54
N LEU A 155 26.02 -0.26 11.59
CA LEU A 155 25.97 -0.62 10.17
C LEU A 155 27.38 -0.67 9.60
N THR A 156 27.88 -1.87 9.28
CA THR A 156 29.10 -2.03 8.48
C THR A 156 28.77 -2.30 7.01
N SER A 157 29.27 -1.39 6.17
CA SER A 157 29.91 -1.62 4.86
C SER A 157 29.08 -1.68 3.56
N ASN A 158 29.23 -0.58 2.80
CA ASN A 158 29.58 -0.44 1.37
C ASN A 158 28.88 -1.33 0.34
N GLN A 159 27.90 -0.77 -0.37
CA GLN A 159 27.46 -1.25 -1.68
C GLN A 159 28.02 -0.37 -2.80
N LYS A 160 28.76 -1.02 -3.70
CA LYS A 160 29.31 -0.47 -4.93
C LYS A 160 28.18 -0.40 -5.96
N ALA A 161 27.99 0.76 -6.58
CA ALA A 161 26.97 0.97 -7.60
C ALA A 161 27.15 -0.01 -8.79
N VAL A 162 26.13 -0.82 -9.04
CA VAL A 162 26.02 -1.66 -10.25
C VAL A 162 25.24 -0.89 -11.30
N LYS A 163 25.82 -0.80 -12.51
CA LYS A 163 25.24 -0.10 -13.66
C LYS A 163 24.01 -0.84 -14.19
N LYS A 164 22.94 -0.07 -14.43
CA LYS A 164 21.69 -0.46 -15.11
C LYS A 164 21.99 -0.95 -16.54
N PRO A 165 21.59 -2.18 -16.94
CA PRO A 165 21.48 -2.54 -18.35
C PRO A 165 20.21 -1.91 -18.96
N ALA A 166 20.29 -1.53 -20.23
CA ALA A 166 19.17 -0.98 -20.99
C ALA A 166 18.02 -1.99 -21.09
N GLU A 167 16.80 -1.53 -20.84
CA GLU A 167 15.56 -2.32 -20.91
C GLU A 167 15.22 -2.64 -22.37
N PRO A 168 14.95 -3.91 -22.72
CA PRO A 168 14.20 -4.23 -23.93
C PRO A 168 12.74 -3.79 -23.74
N SER A 169 12.14 -3.28 -24.82
CA SER A 169 10.76 -2.76 -24.90
C SER A 169 9.76 -3.57 -24.07
N GLN A 170 9.35 -3.01 -22.93
CA GLN A 170 8.34 -3.58 -22.05
C GLN A 170 6.99 -3.54 -22.78
N GLU A 171 6.41 -4.70 -23.04
CA GLU A 171 4.96 -4.81 -23.15
C GLU A 171 4.36 -4.13 -21.91
N LYS A 172 3.41 -3.20 -22.12
CA LYS A 172 2.75 -2.44 -21.05
C LYS A 172 2.20 -3.41 -20.00
N GLN A 173 2.92 -3.62 -18.90
CA GLN A 173 2.46 -4.48 -17.81
C GLN A 173 1.17 -3.87 -17.25
N THR A 174 0.08 -4.62 -17.37
CA THR A 174 -1.24 -4.19 -16.90
C THR A 174 -1.34 -4.36 -15.39
N VAL A 175 -1.73 -3.30 -14.70
CA VAL A 175 -2.06 -3.30 -13.28
C VAL A 175 -3.57 -3.44 -13.14
N ARG A 176 -4.00 -4.40 -12.31
CA ARG A 176 -5.40 -4.59 -11.94
C ARG A 176 -5.59 -4.33 -10.45
N LEU A 177 -6.30 -3.26 -10.10
CA LEU A 177 -6.55 -2.91 -8.72
C LEU A 177 -8.05 -2.80 -8.46
N THR A 178 -8.54 -3.50 -7.45
CA THR A 178 -9.88 -3.27 -6.91
C THR A 178 -9.78 -2.41 -5.66
N ILE A 179 -10.35 -1.21 -5.65
CA ILE A 179 -10.47 -0.40 -4.44
C ILE A 179 -11.86 -0.63 -3.84
N THR A 180 -11.90 -1.02 -2.58
CA THR A 180 -13.12 -1.11 -1.77
C THR A 180 -13.08 -0.02 -0.73
N LEU A 181 -14.12 0.79 -0.65
CA LEU A 181 -14.30 1.80 0.40
C LEU A 181 -15.51 1.41 1.25
N ASP A 182 -15.25 1.25 2.55
CA ASP A 182 -16.22 0.89 3.58
C ASP A 182 -16.19 1.92 4.73
N TRP A 183 -17.22 1.88 5.60
CA TRP A 183 -17.26 2.60 6.89
C TRP A 183 -16.78 1.67 8.00
#